data_AF-A0A0F7ZHA8-F1
#
_entry.id   AF-A0A0F7ZHA8-F1
#
_cell.length_a   1.000
_cell.length_b   1.000
_cell.length_c   1.000
_cell.angle_alpha   90.00
_cell.angle_beta   90.00
_cell.angle_gamma   90.00
#
_symmetry.space_group_name_H-M   'P 1'
#
loop_
_entity.id
_entity.type
_entity.pdbx_description
1 polymer ?
#
loop_
_entity_poly.entity_id
_entity_poly.type
_entity_poly.pdbx_seq_one_letter_code
_entity_poly.pdbx_strand_id
1 'polypeptide(L)'
;MTPSESASANGSLRSKLRAVLPEGHTFRFHHVSTPPSKTDALCSAPPNERSDRTYCEKHFLAVSINASSKDVLVLGLEIFIYSTAFSTTLFVSKADSTGYLALLNLSKAASSPIRDVCSVFINHLIEQRRRRGTQFVVSLFARAQDQYLFPGSIKHAAKHVLDDRGLVRWWCRVLDPLLTSSSGQDTASPPPCVKGYLVVPGLDPHETRAFIPRNSAAASSWTLGHPLERISHYCREFDWVPPRCLIPRFPDDPKSRFRDELDEEAAKSGIMKTLGSWKSVKTLDTFWEVMGFRQECSSGRMTGFIWIVFDDQPSGTDSVANADATAEAPQTPRKQKMPRDAIPNTTPKKLFPSKRESSTGASPAIPKDVQKRHKKKKKKLTGKIEPRPPRIKTKRRNYLLERPSSSKYYYWSPEGRGEVIVDEGDYKRIMELLLHLDFATLDKAAGSSRRWIDEAGMGREWGLEVTGSKQPLQCTQNGDTVGSAPVNNLSGLIKRKRADVTGSEADSRGGGTRVGDGGKHDSCAQEPVVNTLNSGLVRKKPKT
;
A
#
# COMPACT_ATOMS: atom_id res chain seq x y z
N MET A 1 -25.86 38.15 -1.21
CA MET A 1 -25.69 36.73 -1.61
C MET A 1 -24.34 36.61 -2.31
N THR A 2 -23.33 36.20 -1.56
CA THR A 2 -21.94 36.04 -2.04
C THR A 2 -21.74 34.61 -2.58
N PRO A 3 -21.21 34.41 -3.80
CA PRO A 3 -21.12 33.08 -4.43
C PRO A 3 -19.91 32.24 -3.97
N SER A 4 -19.29 32.54 -2.84
CA SER A 4 -18.00 31.93 -2.44
C SER A 4 -18.10 30.74 -1.49
N GLU A 5 -19.27 30.42 -0.94
CA GLU A 5 -19.44 29.31 0.03
C GLU A 5 -19.83 27.97 -0.60
N SER A 6 -20.33 27.93 -1.84
CA SER A 6 -20.84 26.70 -2.45
C SER A 6 -19.77 25.81 -3.09
N ALA A 7 -18.57 26.33 -3.37
CA ALA A 7 -17.50 25.56 -4.04
C ALA A 7 -16.65 24.70 -3.08
N SER A 8 -16.54 25.05 -1.79
CA SER A 8 -15.73 24.28 -0.83
C SER A 8 -16.48 23.13 -0.17
N ALA A 9 -17.82 23.10 -0.25
CA ALA A 9 -18.65 22.11 0.41
C ALA A 9 -18.57 20.72 -0.25
N ASN A 10 -18.42 20.64 -1.57
CA ASN A 10 -18.40 19.38 -2.31
C ASN A 10 -17.05 18.65 -2.28
N GLY A 11 -15.93 19.36 -2.08
CA GLY A 11 -14.57 18.79 -2.11
C GLY A 11 -13.97 18.40 -0.75
N SER A 12 -14.64 18.73 0.36
CA SER A 12 -14.11 18.48 1.71
C SER A 12 -14.03 16.97 2.04
N LEU A 13 -13.06 16.57 2.87
CA LEU A 13 -12.99 15.18 3.37
C LEU A 13 -14.32 14.74 4.02
N ARG A 14 -15.01 15.68 4.68
CA ARG A 14 -16.30 15.45 5.33
C ARG A 14 -17.39 15.04 4.34
N SER A 15 -17.54 15.75 3.22
CA SER A 15 -18.56 15.45 2.21
C SER A 15 -18.29 14.10 1.55
N LYS A 16 -17.02 13.82 1.23
CA LYS A 16 -16.61 12.54 0.65
C LYS A 16 -16.85 11.37 1.60
N LEU A 17 -16.54 11.50 2.88
CA LEU A 17 -16.81 10.45 3.88
C LEU A 17 -18.32 10.23 4.06
N ARG A 18 -19.11 11.30 4.18
CA ARG A 18 -20.56 11.22 4.31
C ARG A 18 -21.22 10.41 3.19
N ALA A 19 -20.77 10.60 1.96
CA ALA A 19 -21.31 9.93 0.79
C ALA A 19 -21.12 8.40 0.80
N VAL A 20 -20.10 7.89 1.50
CA VAL A 20 -19.76 6.45 1.47
C VAL A 20 -20.12 5.72 2.76
N LEU A 21 -20.31 6.43 3.86
CA LEU A 21 -20.72 5.85 5.14
C LEU A 21 -22.21 5.45 5.17
N PRO A 22 -22.57 4.36 5.87
CA PRO A 22 -23.96 3.92 6.02
C PRO A 22 -24.88 5.00 6.59
N GLU A 23 -26.10 5.10 6.05
CA GLU A 23 -27.12 6.02 6.56
C GLU A 23 -27.52 5.71 8.01
N GLY A 24 -27.70 6.77 8.81
CA GLY A 24 -28.18 6.68 10.19
C GLY A 24 -27.11 6.49 11.26
N HIS A 25 -25.85 6.29 10.86
CA HIS A 25 -24.75 5.98 11.77
C HIS A 25 -23.72 7.11 11.81
N THR A 26 -23.34 7.52 13.01
CA THR A 26 -22.32 8.54 13.28
C THR A 26 -20.95 7.92 13.51
N PHE A 27 -19.95 8.47 12.82
CA PHE A 27 -18.55 8.11 12.94
C PHE A 27 -17.76 9.37 13.30
N ARG A 28 -16.76 9.23 14.16
CA ARG A 28 -15.84 10.31 14.53
C ARG A 28 -14.44 9.98 14.02
N PHE A 29 -13.86 10.90 13.27
CA PHE A 29 -12.57 10.73 12.60
C PHE A 29 -11.52 11.59 13.26
N HIS A 30 -10.45 10.95 13.72
CA HIS A 30 -9.31 11.57 14.41
C HIS A 30 -8.10 11.51 13.49
N HIS A 31 -7.74 12.63 12.86
CA HIS A 31 -6.62 12.71 11.93
C HIS A 31 -5.44 13.48 12.53
N VAL A 32 -4.38 12.75 12.89
CA VAL A 32 -3.09 13.31 13.32
C VAL A 32 -2.14 13.37 12.13
N SER A 33 -1.39 14.46 12.02
CA SER A 33 -0.32 14.59 11.02
C SER A 33 0.95 15.21 11.59
N THR A 34 2.08 14.96 10.95
CA THR A 34 3.33 15.67 11.21
C THR A 34 3.66 16.61 10.06
N PRO A 35 4.39 17.71 10.28
CA PRO A 35 4.86 18.53 9.18
C PRO A 35 6.04 17.85 8.45
N PRO A 36 6.26 18.12 7.14
CA PRO A 36 7.28 17.44 6.33
C PRO A 36 8.71 17.56 6.89
N SER A 37 9.23 16.51 7.53
CA SER A 37 10.59 16.48 8.12
C SER A 37 11.59 15.88 7.14
N LYS A 38 12.85 16.31 7.19
CA LYS A 38 13.89 15.75 6.33
C LYS A 38 14.21 14.31 6.78
N THR A 39 14.19 13.36 5.86
CA THR A 39 14.51 11.96 6.11
C THR A 39 15.54 11.44 5.10
N ASP A 40 15.98 10.20 5.29
CA ASP A 40 16.87 9.51 4.36
C ASP A 40 16.17 9.22 3.03
N ALA A 41 16.95 9.06 1.96
CA ALA A 41 16.41 8.76 0.65
C ALA A 41 15.81 7.35 0.60
N LEU A 42 14.59 7.27 0.04
CA LEU A 42 13.89 6.01 -0.20
C LEU A 42 14.77 5.04 -1.00
N CYS A 43 15.27 5.48 -2.14
CA CYS A 43 16.17 4.70 -2.97
C CYS A 43 17.63 5.03 -2.67
N SER A 44 18.51 4.04 -2.82
CA SER A 44 19.95 4.26 -2.74
C SER A 44 20.43 5.05 -3.96
N ALA A 45 21.36 5.98 -3.75
CA ALA A 45 21.97 6.71 -4.87
C ALA A 45 22.87 5.76 -5.69
N PRO A 46 22.93 5.94 -7.02
CA PRO A 46 23.98 5.36 -7.85
C PRO A 46 25.38 5.71 -7.32
N PRO A 47 26.41 4.88 -7.60
CA PRO A 47 27.77 5.17 -7.18
C PRO A 47 28.23 6.54 -7.70
N ASN A 48 28.91 7.31 -6.85
CA ASN A 48 29.38 8.68 -7.09
C ASN A 48 28.30 9.79 -7.16
N GLU A 49 27.01 9.47 -6.97
CA GLU A 49 25.95 10.46 -6.89
C GLU A 49 25.54 10.73 -5.44
N ARG A 50 24.91 11.89 -5.19
CA ARG A 50 24.35 12.22 -3.87
C ARG A 50 22.95 11.65 -3.74
N SER A 51 22.57 11.24 -2.53
CA SER A 51 21.21 10.83 -2.23
C SER A 51 20.22 11.97 -2.42
N ASP A 52 19.02 11.60 -2.87
CA ASP A 52 17.92 12.54 -3.04
C ASP A 52 17.54 13.19 -1.73
N ARG A 53 17.25 14.49 -1.79
CA ARG A 53 16.65 15.19 -0.65
C ARG A 53 15.20 14.77 -0.54
N THR A 54 14.91 14.00 0.51
CA THR A 54 13.59 13.44 0.79
C THR A 54 13.02 14.06 2.05
N TYR A 55 11.73 14.39 1.99
CA TYR A 55 10.93 14.82 3.13
C TYR A 55 9.86 13.78 3.42
N CYS A 56 9.53 13.55 4.68
CA CYS A 56 8.49 12.62 5.11
C CYS A 56 7.43 13.35 5.93
N GLU A 57 6.17 13.15 5.57
CA GLU A 57 4.98 13.52 6.33
C GLU A 57 4.35 12.22 6.88
N LYS A 58 3.97 12.21 8.15
CA LYS A 58 3.29 11.05 8.76
C LYS A 58 1.84 11.41 9.02
N HIS A 59 0.92 10.53 8.62
CA HIS A 59 -0.51 10.68 8.80
C HIS A 59 -1.04 9.45 9.54
N PHE A 60 -1.81 9.69 10.59
CA PHE A 60 -2.54 8.66 11.29
C PHE A 60 -4.02 9.01 11.33
N LEU A 61 -4.87 8.15 10.78
CA LEU A 61 -6.31 8.26 10.86
C LEU A 61 -6.84 7.18 11.81
N ALA A 62 -7.49 7.62 12.88
CA ALA A 62 -8.25 6.75 13.75
C ALA A 62 -9.75 7.04 13.58
N VAL A 63 -10.58 6.01 13.56
CA VAL A 63 -12.04 6.16 13.48
C VAL A 63 -12.64 5.57 14.75
N SER A 64 -13.52 6.33 15.40
CA SER A 64 -14.31 5.86 16.54
C SER A 64 -15.80 5.87 16.23
N ILE A 65 -16.52 4.98 16.90
CA ILE A 65 -17.98 4.91 16.89
C ILE A 65 -18.50 5.12 18.30
N ASN A 66 -19.71 5.64 18.44
CA ASN A 66 -20.42 5.63 19.70
C ASN A 66 -21.21 4.33 19.82
N ALA A 67 -20.82 3.45 20.75
CA ALA A 67 -21.53 2.22 21.04
C ALA A 67 -21.94 2.21 22.52
N SER A 68 -23.25 2.14 22.80
CA SER A 68 -23.80 2.10 24.16
C SER A 68 -23.28 3.24 25.05
N SER A 69 -23.27 4.48 24.52
CA SER A 69 -22.76 5.68 25.20
C SER A 69 -21.25 5.69 25.48
N LYS A 70 -20.48 4.82 24.83
CA LYS A 70 -19.01 4.76 24.92
C LYS A 70 -18.39 4.95 23.53
N ASP A 71 -17.41 5.84 23.44
CA ASP A 71 -16.63 6.02 22.21
C ASP A 71 -15.52 4.96 22.14
N VAL A 72 -15.52 4.20 21.05
CA VAL A 72 -14.57 3.10 20.85
C VAL A 72 -13.93 3.21 19.46
N LEU A 73 -12.60 3.12 19.41
CA LEU A 73 -11.83 3.06 18.17
C LEU A 73 -12.14 1.76 17.41
N VAL A 74 -12.46 1.88 16.12
CA VAL A 74 -12.81 0.77 15.22
C VAL A 74 -11.77 0.51 14.13
N LEU A 75 -11.07 1.55 13.69
CA LEU A 75 -10.11 1.50 12.60
C LEU A 75 -8.93 2.43 12.90
N GLY A 76 -7.73 1.97 12.57
CA GLY A 76 -6.51 2.78 12.56
C GLY A 76 -5.80 2.60 11.22
N LEU A 77 -5.33 3.70 10.63
CA LEU A 77 -4.64 3.72 9.34
C LEU A 77 -3.45 4.68 9.40
N GLU A 78 -2.24 4.15 9.25
CA GLU A 78 -0.98 4.90 9.23
C GLU A 78 -0.44 4.99 7.80
N ILE A 79 -0.17 6.21 7.35
CA ILE A 79 0.31 6.54 6.00
C ILE A 79 1.51 7.48 6.11
N PHE A 80 2.54 7.21 5.33
CA PHE A 80 3.71 8.08 5.19
C PHE A 80 3.78 8.66 3.78
N ILE A 81 3.92 9.98 3.66
CA ILE A 81 4.05 10.67 2.38
C ILE A 81 5.49 11.14 2.24
N TYR A 82 6.21 10.51 1.33
CA TYR A 82 7.58 10.87 0.99
C TYR A 82 7.56 11.79 -0.22
N SER A 83 8.20 12.95 -0.10
CA SER A 83 8.27 13.93 -1.19
C SER A 83 9.71 14.20 -1.58
N THR A 84 10.00 14.07 -2.87
CA THR A 84 11.28 14.42 -3.50
C THR A 84 11.09 15.51 -4.55
N ALA A 85 12.16 15.92 -5.21
CA ALA A 85 12.07 16.86 -6.33
C ALA A 85 11.37 16.24 -7.57
N PHE A 86 11.32 14.92 -7.69
CA PHE A 86 10.90 14.21 -8.91
C PHE A 86 9.55 13.49 -8.75
N SER A 87 9.28 13.00 -7.55
CA SER A 87 8.09 12.19 -7.25
C SER A 87 7.56 12.41 -5.83
N THR A 88 6.29 12.07 -5.64
CA THR A 88 5.62 12.00 -4.35
C THR A 88 5.14 10.57 -4.14
N THR A 89 5.53 9.93 -3.05
CA THR A 89 5.18 8.54 -2.75
C THR A 89 4.34 8.48 -1.48
N LEU A 90 3.10 8.01 -1.60
CA LEU A 90 2.23 7.69 -0.47
C LEU A 90 2.41 6.21 -0.13
N PHE A 91 2.96 5.93 1.04
CA PHE A 91 3.17 4.59 1.56
C PHE A 91 2.16 4.28 2.66
N VAL A 92 1.36 3.23 2.48
CA VAL A 92 0.47 2.74 3.55
C VAL A 92 1.29 1.83 4.44
N SER A 93 1.54 2.27 5.69
CA SER A 93 2.41 1.57 6.62
C SER A 93 1.66 0.52 7.42
N LYS A 94 0.55 0.89 8.06
CA LYS A 94 -0.21 0.01 8.95
C LYS A 94 -1.70 0.27 8.78
N ALA A 95 -2.50 -0.79 8.80
CA ALA A 95 -3.95 -0.70 8.87
C ALA A 95 -4.46 -1.82 9.78
N ASP A 96 -5.29 -1.49 10.74
CA ASP A 96 -5.85 -2.47 11.68
C ASP A 96 -7.27 -2.08 12.08
N SER A 97 -8.02 -3.07 12.56
CA SER A 97 -9.36 -2.86 13.11
C SER A 97 -9.51 -3.56 14.46
N THR A 98 -10.43 -3.09 15.28
CA THR A 98 -10.70 -3.69 16.61
C THR A 98 -11.85 -4.70 16.58
N GLY A 99 -12.64 -4.74 15.51
CA GLY A 99 -13.82 -5.60 15.39
C GLY A 99 -15.09 -5.04 16.06
N TYR A 100 -15.03 -3.90 16.74
CA TYR A 100 -16.21 -3.27 17.37
C TYR A 100 -17.20 -2.66 16.37
N LEU A 101 -16.85 -2.60 15.08
CA LEU A 101 -17.79 -2.20 14.03
C LEU A 101 -19.02 -3.12 13.97
N ALA A 102 -18.90 -4.38 14.41
CA ALA A 102 -20.02 -5.31 14.48
C ALA A 102 -21.18 -4.82 15.39
N LEU A 103 -20.88 -3.97 16.38
CA LEU A 103 -21.89 -3.41 17.29
C LEU A 103 -22.93 -2.53 16.59
N LEU A 104 -22.59 -2.01 15.41
CA LEU A 104 -23.47 -1.19 14.60
C LEU A 104 -24.53 -2.00 13.82
N ASN A 105 -24.52 -3.34 13.94
CA ASN A 105 -25.46 -4.27 13.30
C ASN A 105 -25.69 -3.97 11.81
N LEU A 106 -24.61 -3.62 11.10
CA LEU A 106 -24.66 -3.32 9.67
C LEU A 106 -25.05 -4.55 8.86
N SER A 107 -25.85 -4.36 7.80
CA SER A 107 -26.25 -5.46 6.94
C SER A 107 -25.04 -6.08 6.24
N LYS A 108 -24.96 -7.41 6.21
CA LYS A 108 -23.86 -8.15 5.57
C LYS A 108 -23.79 -7.95 4.04
N ALA A 109 -24.85 -7.40 3.44
CA ALA A 109 -24.94 -7.08 2.02
C ALA A 109 -24.30 -5.71 1.67
N ALA A 110 -24.05 -4.84 2.65
CA ALA A 110 -23.40 -3.55 2.42
C ALA A 110 -21.90 -3.71 2.16
N SER A 111 -21.32 -2.77 1.39
CA SER A 111 -19.87 -2.69 1.26
C SER A 111 -19.22 -2.46 2.63
N SER A 112 -18.02 -3.03 2.82
CA SER A 112 -17.25 -2.84 4.06
C SER A 112 -16.98 -1.35 4.28
N PRO A 113 -17.50 -0.72 5.36
CA PRO A 113 -17.26 0.70 5.62
C PRO A 113 -15.78 1.02 5.79
N ILE A 114 -15.01 0.08 6.35
CA ILE A 114 -13.55 0.21 6.52
C ILE A 114 -12.87 0.37 5.16
N ARG A 115 -13.24 -0.47 4.19
CA ARG A 115 -12.68 -0.43 2.83
C ARG A 115 -12.95 0.92 2.18
N ASP A 116 -14.20 1.36 2.29
CA ASP A 116 -14.72 2.57 1.70
C ASP A 116 -14.07 3.82 2.33
N VAL A 117 -13.91 3.85 3.66
CA VAL A 117 -13.18 4.91 4.39
C VAL A 117 -11.71 4.96 3.97
N CYS A 118 -11.01 3.82 3.89
CA CYS A 118 -9.61 3.77 3.46
C CYS A 118 -9.46 4.31 2.03
N SER A 119 -10.35 3.94 1.12
CA SER A 119 -10.33 4.39 -0.27
C SER A 119 -10.52 5.92 -0.36
N VAL A 120 -11.52 6.46 0.34
CA VAL A 120 -11.79 7.91 0.38
C VAL A 120 -10.63 8.69 0.99
N PHE A 121 -10.05 8.21 2.09
CA PHE A 121 -8.95 8.92 2.75
C PHE A 121 -7.68 8.93 1.90
N ILE A 122 -7.33 7.80 1.28
CA ILE A 122 -6.19 7.74 0.35
C ILE A 122 -6.43 8.67 -0.84
N ASN A 123 -7.64 8.67 -1.42
CA ASN A 123 -7.99 9.56 -2.52
C ASN A 123 -7.86 11.04 -2.13
N HIS A 124 -8.36 11.42 -0.94
CA HIS A 124 -8.22 12.77 -0.40
C HIS A 124 -6.75 13.20 -0.28
N LEU A 125 -5.89 12.33 0.26
CA LEU A 125 -4.46 12.65 0.36
C LEU A 125 -3.78 12.77 -1.01
N ILE A 126 -4.16 11.94 -1.99
CA ILE A 126 -3.65 12.04 -3.37
C ILE A 126 -4.00 13.40 -3.96
N GLU A 127 -5.27 13.79 -3.94
CA GLU A 127 -5.72 15.07 -4.49
C GLU A 127 -5.00 16.26 -3.85
N GLN A 128 -4.80 16.22 -2.53
CA GLN A 128 -4.19 17.31 -1.76
C GLN A 128 -2.66 17.38 -1.86
N ARG A 129 -1.99 16.31 -2.31
CA ARG A 129 -0.52 16.22 -2.40
C ARG A 129 0.00 16.08 -3.82
N ARG A 130 -0.89 15.97 -4.82
CA ARG A 130 -0.51 15.92 -6.22
C ARG A 130 0.11 17.24 -6.65
N ARG A 131 1.28 17.17 -7.29
CA ARG A 131 2.02 18.31 -7.81
C ARG A 131 2.11 18.19 -9.32
N ARG A 132 1.80 19.30 -10.03
CA ARG A 132 1.83 19.34 -11.50
C ARG A 132 3.22 18.99 -12.02
N GLY A 133 3.28 18.07 -12.97
CA GLY A 133 4.50 17.67 -13.66
C GLY A 133 5.41 16.73 -12.86
N THR A 134 4.94 16.20 -11.72
CA THR A 134 5.66 15.18 -10.95
C THR A 134 4.84 13.90 -10.86
N GLN A 135 5.52 12.76 -10.79
CA GLN A 135 4.84 11.48 -10.63
C GLN A 135 4.31 11.32 -9.20
N PHE A 136 3.10 10.80 -9.06
CA PHE A 136 2.55 10.38 -7.78
C PHE A 136 2.47 8.86 -7.72
N VAL A 137 2.97 8.25 -6.64
CA VAL A 137 3.01 6.79 -6.47
C VAL A 137 2.35 6.43 -5.15
N VAL A 138 1.32 5.60 -5.18
CA VAL A 138 0.85 4.90 -3.98
C VAL A 138 1.58 3.57 -3.91
N SER A 139 2.16 3.23 -2.76
CA SER A 139 2.83 1.95 -2.52
C SER A 139 2.35 1.34 -1.22
N LEU A 140 2.09 0.03 -1.23
CA LEU A 140 1.82 -0.73 -0.02
C LEU A 140 2.29 -2.17 -0.17
N PHE A 141 2.45 -2.85 0.96
CA PHE A 141 2.54 -4.30 0.99
C PHE A 141 1.40 -4.86 1.85
N ALA A 142 0.84 -5.97 1.41
CA ALA A 142 -0.28 -6.64 2.04
C ALA A 142 0.20 -7.97 2.60
N ARG A 143 0.28 -8.04 3.92
CA ARG A 143 0.60 -9.24 4.71
C ARG A 143 -0.42 -9.32 5.85
N ALA A 144 -0.97 -10.49 6.11
CA ALA A 144 -1.84 -10.70 7.26
C ALA A 144 -1.02 -10.87 8.54
N GLN A 145 -1.44 -10.19 9.58
CA GLN A 145 -1.02 -10.39 10.96
C GLN A 145 -2.24 -10.21 11.85
N ASP A 146 -2.20 -10.83 13.04
CA ASP A 146 -3.32 -10.80 13.98
C ASP A 146 -3.64 -9.40 14.50
N GLN A 147 -2.59 -8.59 14.68
CA GLN A 147 -2.67 -7.22 15.18
C GLN A 147 -1.47 -6.40 14.72
N TYR A 148 -1.73 -5.18 14.28
CA TYR A 148 -0.72 -4.19 13.88
C TYR A 148 -0.72 -2.96 14.80
N LEU A 149 -1.91 -2.49 15.18
CA LEU A 149 -2.09 -1.22 15.91
C LEU A 149 -2.85 -1.40 17.22
N PHE A 150 -3.73 -2.41 17.32
CA PHE A 150 -4.61 -2.59 18.47
C PHE A 150 -4.28 -3.87 19.24
N PRO A 151 -3.42 -3.81 20.27
CA PRO A 151 -3.07 -4.98 21.07
C PRO A 151 -4.30 -5.56 21.77
N GLY A 152 -4.38 -6.89 21.82
CA GLY A 152 -5.47 -7.60 22.50
C GLY A 152 -6.77 -7.67 21.70
N SER A 153 -6.91 -6.90 20.62
CA SER A 153 -8.10 -6.92 19.76
C SER A 153 -8.38 -8.28 19.12
N ILE A 154 -7.37 -9.13 18.94
CA ILE A 154 -7.55 -10.51 18.46
C ILE A 154 -8.40 -11.37 19.40
N LYS A 155 -8.41 -11.07 20.71
CA LYS A 155 -9.21 -11.80 21.70
C LYS A 155 -10.71 -11.52 21.56
N HIS A 156 -11.07 -10.45 20.85
CA HIS A 156 -12.45 -10.08 20.60
C HIS A 156 -13.00 -10.91 19.43
N ALA A 157 -13.97 -11.78 19.72
CA ALA A 157 -14.50 -12.75 18.75
C ALA A 157 -15.12 -12.12 17.48
N ALA A 158 -15.56 -10.86 17.54
CA ALA A 158 -16.11 -10.18 16.36
C ALA A 158 -15.02 -9.61 15.43
N LYS A 159 -13.73 -9.62 15.82
CA LYS A 159 -12.63 -9.25 14.94
C LYS A 159 -12.39 -10.37 13.92
N HIS A 160 -12.71 -10.10 12.66
CA HIS A 160 -12.42 -11.01 11.56
C HIS A 160 -11.09 -10.65 10.89
N VAL A 161 -10.06 -11.46 11.13
CA VAL A 161 -8.74 -11.32 10.50
C VAL A 161 -8.77 -12.00 9.13
N LEU A 162 -8.36 -11.27 8.09
CA LEU A 162 -8.24 -11.83 6.73
C LEU A 162 -6.97 -12.66 6.61
N ASP A 163 -7.01 -13.72 5.81
CA ASP A 163 -5.83 -14.45 5.37
C ASP A 163 -4.98 -13.60 4.41
N ASP A 164 -3.73 -14.00 4.18
CA ASP A 164 -2.82 -13.27 3.27
C ASP A 164 -3.47 -13.07 1.87
N ARG A 165 -4.16 -14.10 1.34
CA ARG A 165 -4.85 -14.04 0.03
C ARG A 165 -6.04 -13.10 0.04
N GLY A 166 -6.86 -13.15 1.09
CA GLY A 166 -7.98 -12.26 1.30
C GLY A 166 -7.55 -10.81 1.45
N LEU A 167 -6.43 -10.56 2.15
CA LEU A 167 -5.93 -9.21 2.39
C LEU A 167 -5.36 -8.57 1.12
N VAL A 168 -4.60 -9.30 0.30
CA VAL A 168 -4.15 -8.81 -1.01
C VAL A 168 -5.35 -8.42 -1.88
N ARG A 169 -6.35 -9.31 -1.97
CA ARG A 169 -7.60 -9.03 -2.72
C ARG A 169 -8.35 -7.83 -2.14
N TRP A 170 -8.37 -7.67 -0.82
CA TRP A 170 -9.02 -6.56 -0.14
C TRP A 170 -8.36 -5.23 -0.50
N TRP A 171 -7.03 -5.14 -0.46
CA TRP A 171 -6.31 -3.93 -0.86
C TRP A 171 -6.46 -3.60 -2.35
N CYS A 172 -6.45 -4.60 -3.24
CA CYS A 172 -6.75 -4.36 -4.65
C CYS A 172 -8.14 -3.71 -4.82
N ARG A 173 -9.14 -4.13 -4.05
CA ARG A 173 -10.49 -3.53 -4.05
C ARG A 173 -10.55 -2.14 -3.42
N VAL A 174 -9.70 -1.83 -2.43
CA VAL A 174 -9.60 -0.48 -1.84
C VAL A 174 -9.04 0.51 -2.86
N LEU A 175 -8.05 0.08 -3.65
CA LEU A 175 -7.33 0.92 -4.59
C LEU A 175 -7.97 0.98 -5.98
N ASP A 176 -8.82 0.01 -6.34
CA ASP A 176 -9.50 -0.03 -7.64
C ASP A 176 -10.26 1.26 -8.01
N PRO A 177 -11.02 1.90 -7.07
CA PRO A 177 -11.68 3.18 -7.36
C PRO A 177 -10.71 4.31 -7.73
N LEU A 178 -9.45 4.25 -7.29
CA LEU A 178 -8.43 5.26 -7.62
C LEU A 178 -7.99 5.18 -9.08
N LEU A 179 -8.14 4.01 -9.71
CA LEU A 179 -7.83 3.79 -11.13
C LEU A 179 -8.98 4.23 -12.04
N THR A 180 -10.21 4.06 -11.58
CA THR A 180 -11.42 4.35 -12.36
C THR A 180 -11.90 5.79 -12.22
N SER A 181 -11.64 6.46 -11.09
CA SER A 181 -12.06 7.85 -10.87
C SER A 181 -11.32 8.86 -11.76
N SER A 182 -10.17 8.49 -12.32
CA SER A 182 -9.36 9.33 -13.22
C SER A 182 -9.78 9.30 -14.69
N SER A 183 -10.70 8.42 -15.09
CA SER A 183 -11.12 8.29 -16.51
C SER A 183 -12.41 9.04 -16.85
N GLY A 184 -13.05 9.72 -15.89
CA GLY A 184 -14.42 10.21 -16.03
C GLY A 184 -14.67 11.71 -15.95
N GLN A 185 -13.65 12.56 -15.72
CA GLN A 185 -13.84 14.02 -15.64
C GLN A 185 -12.82 14.76 -16.50
N ASP A 186 -13.35 15.64 -17.36
CA ASP A 186 -12.71 16.61 -18.25
C ASP A 186 -12.21 16.12 -19.62
N THR A 187 -13.03 16.42 -20.63
CA THR A 187 -12.78 16.26 -22.08
C THR A 187 -11.74 17.23 -22.67
N ALA A 188 -11.00 17.97 -21.84
CA ALA A 188 -10.10 19.04 -22.28
C ALA A 188 -8.60 18.73 -22.16
N SER A 189 -8.21 17.67 -21.46
CA SER A 189 -6.81 17.21 -21.36
C SER A 189 -6.74 15.69 -21.41
N PRO A 190 -5.69 15.09 -22.01
CA PRO A 190 -5.54 13.64 -21.96
C PRO A 190 -5.56 13.21 -20.48
N PRO A 191 -6.42 12.24 -20.10
CA PRO A 191 -6.52 11.82 -18.72
C PRO A 191 -5.14 11.34 -18.26
N PRO A 192 -4.73 11.67 -17.02
CA PRO A 192 -3.45 11.20 -16.51
C PRO A 192 -3.40 9.67 -16.60
N CYS A 193 -2.30 9.14 -17.12
CA CYS A 193 -2.13 7.69 -17.26
C CYS A 193 -1.96 7.08 -15.87
N VAL A 194 -3.04 6.54 -15.30
CA VAL A 194 -3.01 5.82 -14.04
C VAL A 194 -2.92 4.32 -14.31
N LYS A 195 -1.92 3.65 -13.72
CA LYS A 195 -1.78 2.19 -13.80
C LYS A 195 -1.53 1.58 -12.43
N GLY A 196 -2.23 0.48 -12.16
CA GLY A 196 -2.01 -0.37 -10.98
C GLY A 196 -1.04 -1.50 -11.30
N TYR A 197 -0.20 -1.85 -10.32
CA TYR A 197 0.82 -2.88 -10.43
C TYR A 197 0.73 -3.80 -9.22
N LEU A 198 0.78 -5.11 -9.45
CA LEU A 198 0.75 -6.13 -8.41
C LEU A 198 1.87 -7.16 -8.64
N VAL A 199 2.64 -7.42 -7.59
CA VAL A 199 3.60 -8.53 -7.51
C VAL A 199 3.30 -9.34 -6.27
N VAL A 200 3.17 -10.65 -6.43
CA VAL A 200 3.11 -11.60 -5.32
C VAL A 200 4.25 -12.60 -5.50
N PRO A 201 5.37 -12.44 -4.78
CA PRO A 201 6.52 -13.32 -4.95
C PRO A 201 6.15 -14.77 -4.68
N GLY A 202 6.67 -15.69 -5.51
CA GLY A 202 6.39 -17.12 -5.43
C GLY A 202 5.08 -17.58 -6.09
N LEU A 203 4.24 -16.67 -6.61
CA LEU A 203 3.04 -17.01 -7.37
C LEU A 203 3.23 -16.72 -8.86
N ASP A 204 2.63 -17.57 -9.69
CA ASP A 204 2.59 -17.39 -11.13
C ASP A 204 1.69 -16.18 -11.51
N PRO A 205 1.97 -15.47 -12.63
CA PRO A 205 1.12 -14.37 -13.09
C PRO A 205 -0.36 -14.76 -13.29
N HIS A 206 -0.66 -15.99 -13.74
CA HIS A 206 -2.04 -16.46 -13.91
C HIS A 206 -2.78 -16.54 -12.58
N GLU A 207 -2.13 -17.05 -11.53
CA GLU A 207 -2.71 -17.08 -10.18
C GLU A 207 -2.84 -15.67 -9.59
N THR A 208 -1.83 -14.84 -9.82
CA THR A 208 -1.79 -13.45 -9.34
C THR A 208 -2.95 -12.63 -9.91
N ARG A 209 -3.35 -12.91 -11.15
CA ARG A 209 -4.50 -12.26 -11.80
C ARG A 209 -5.82 -12.49 -11.02
N ALA A 210 -5.94 -13.58 -10.27
CA ALA A 210 -7.15 -13.86 -9.49
C ALA A 210 -7.37 -12.92 -8.29
N PHE A 211 -6.36 -12.15 -7.88
CA PHE A 211 -6.50 -11.14 -6.82
C PHE A 211 -7.06 -9.82 -7.33
N ILE A 212 -6.93 -9.54 -8.62
CA ILE A 212 -7.42 -8.31 -9.25
C ILE A 212 -8.95 -8.38 -9.38
N PRO A 213 -9.70 -7.30 -9.11
CA PRO A 213 -11.14 -7.24 -9.35
C PRO A 213 -11.48 -7.62 -10.80
N ARG A 214 -12.51 -8.47 -11.00
CA ARG A 214 -12.90 -9.00 -12.32
C ARG A 214 -13.70 -8.01 -13.19
N ASN A 215 -13.47 -6.70 -13.05
CA ASN A 215 -14.15 -5.70 -13.86
C ASN A 215 -13.31 -5.37 -15.12
N SER A 216 -13.96 -5.02 -16.23
CA SER A 216 -13.28 -4.78 -17.52
C SER A 216 -12.29 -3.62 -17.44
N ALA A 217 -12.63 -2.58 -16.67
CA ALA A 217 -11.77 -1.41 -16.43
C ALA A 217 -10.50 -1.75 -15.62
N ALA A 218 -10.59 -2.69 -14.68
CA ALA A 218 -9.47 -3.18 -13.89
C ALA A 218 -8.56 -4.06 -14.75
N ALA A 219 -9.12 -4.86 -15.64
CA ALA A 219 -8.33 -5.69 -16.54
C ALA A 219 -7.41 -4.87 -17.45
N SER A 220 -7.80 -3.63 -17.83
CA SER A 220 -6.97 -2.71 -18.60
C SER A 220 -6.05 -1.83 -17.75
N SER A 221 -6.46 -1.51 -16.51
CA SER A 221 -5.72 -0.61 -15.61
C SER A 221 -4.65 -1.31 -14.77
N TRP A 222 -4.82 -2.60 -14.47
CA TRP A 222 -3.89 -3.38 -13.68
C TRP A 222 -2.89 -4.14 -14.55
N THR A 223 -1.63 -4.06 -14.19
CA THR A 223 -0.50 -4.79 -14.79
C THR A 223 0.11 -5.72 -13.75
N LEU A 224 0.48 -6.92 -14.15
CA LEU A 224 1.22 -7.87 -13.31
C LEU A 224 2.71 -7.58 -13.45
N GLY A 225 3.41 -7.41 -12.33
CA GLY A 225 4.80 -6.98 -12.31
C GLY A 225 5.01 -5.68 -11.54
N HIS A 226 6.24 -5.17 -11.55
CA HIS A 226 6.64 -4.01 -10.75
C HIS A 226 6.94 -2.77 -11.62
N PRO A 227 6.63 -1.55 -11.14
CA PRO A 227 6.93 -0.33 -11.89
C PRO A 227 8.27 0.30 -11.51
N LEU A 228 9.17 -0.41 -10.79
CA LEU A 228 10.38 0.16 -10.17
C LEU A 228 11.28 0.95 -11.14
N GLU A 229 11.42 0.48 -12.38
CA GLU A 229 12.18 1.20 -13.43
C GLU A 229 11.46 2.47 -13.91
N ARG A 230 10.12 2.43 -13.99
CA ARG A 230 9.28 3.56 -14.45
C ARG A 230 9.22 4.68 -13.42
N ILE A 231 9.19 4.31 -12.13
CA ILE A 231 9.12 5.27 -11.01
C ILE A 231 10.47 5.91 -10.67
N SER A 232 11.56 5.23 -11.01
CA SER A 232 12.90 5.71 -10.73
C SER A 232 13.33 6.77 -11.75
N HIS A 233 13.63 7.97 -11.28
CA HIS A 233 14.22 9.00 -12.13
C HIS A 233 15.63 8.60 -12.60
N TYR A 234 16.36 7.75 -11.85
CA TYR A 234 17.68 7.27 -12.25
C TYR A 234 17.66 6.53 -13.60
N CYS A 235 16.60 5.80 -13.92
CA CYS A 235 16.45 5.12 -15.21
C CYS A 235 16.30 6.08 -16.40
N ARG A 236 15.96 7.35 -16.13
CA ARG A 236 15.90 8.40 -17.16
C ARG A 236 17.23 9.16 -17.30
N GLU A 237 18.02 9.17 -16.23
CA GLU A 237 19.27 9.93 -16.15
C GLU A 237 20.53 9.11 -16.43
N PHE A 238 20.48 7.78 -16.31
CA PHE A 238 21.64 6.89 -16.43
C PHE A 238 21.43 5.81 -17.48
N ASP A 239 22.52 5.35 -18.11
CA ASP A 239 22.51 4.26 -19.10
C ASP A 239 21.99 2.94 -18.53
N TRP A 240 22.38 2.65 -17.29
CA TRP A 240 21.96 1.47 -16.53
C TRP A 240 21.98 1.81 -15.04
N VAL A 241 21.15 1.13 -14.25
CA VAL A 241 21.01 1.42 -12.81
C VAL A 241 21.04 0.11 -12.03
N PRO A 242 21.88 -0.02 -10.98
CA PRO A 242 21.87 -1.20 -10.12
C PRO A 242 20.50 -1.40 -9.44
N PRO A 243 20.02 -2.65 -9.27
CA PRO A 243 18.73 -2.95 -8.64
C PRO A 243 18.50 -2.27 -7.28
N ARG A 244 19.56 -2.16 -6.46
CA ARG A 244 19.51 -1.49 -5.14
C ARG A 244 19.06 -0.02 -5.18
N CYS A 245 19.27 0.65 -6.31
CA CYS A 245 18.90 2.06 -6.51
C CYS A 245 17.45 2.22 -6.99
N LEU A 246 16.78 1.10 -7.30
CA LEU A 246 15.40 1.07 -7.81
C LEU A 246 14.40 0.67 -6.72
N ILE A 247 14.84 -0.07 -5.70
CA ILE A 247 13.98 -0.57 -4.63
C ILE A 247 13.91 0.45 -3.46
N PRO A 248 12.73 1.04 -3.20
CA PRO A 248 12.56 2.00 -2.12
C PRO A 248 12.58 1.32 -0.74
N ARG A 249 13.21 1.99 0.24
CA ARG A 249 13.15 1.66 1.66
C ARG A 249 11.90 2.22 2.29
N PHE A 250 11.06 1.32 2.77
CA PHE A 250 9.97 1.63 3.68
C PHE A 250 10.19 0.94 5.03
N PRO A 251 9.71 1.55 6.13
CA PRO A 251 9.76 0.94 7.46
C PRO A 251 8.91 -0.33 7.51
N ASP A 252 9.37 -1.30 8.30
CA ASP A 252 8.69 -2.59 8.56
C ASP A 252 8.33 -3.39 7.29
N ASP A 253 9.02 -3.15 6.17
CA ASP A 253 8.70 -3.75 4.87
C ASP A 253 9.62 -4.94 4.54
N PRO A 254 9.07 -6.12 4.17
CA PRO A 254 9.86 -7.28 3.79
C PRO A 254 10.86 -7.03 2.67
N LYS A 255 10.52 -6.19 1.66
CA LYS A 255 11.44 -5.90 0.56
C LYS A 255 12.61 -5.03 1.00
N SER A 256 12.39 -4.10 1.93
CA SER A 256 13.44 -3.25 2.49
C SER A 256 14.40 -4.09 3.34
N ARG A 257 13.86 -4.97 4.19
CA ARG A 257 14.66 -5.90 4.99
C ARG A 257 15.55 -6.78 4.12
N PHE A 258 14.99 -7.42 3.09
CA PHE A 258 15.79 -8.28 2.20
C PHE A 258 16.88 -7.48 1.46
N ARG A 259 16.53 -6.29 1.00
CA ARG A 259 17.48 -5.37 0.36
C ARG A 259 18.62 -4.94 1.30
N ASP A 260 18.32 -4.71 2.58
CA ASP A 260 19.33 -4.33 3.57
C ASP A 260 20.26 -5.51 3.90
N GLU A 261 19.75 -6.74 3.98
CA GLU A 261 20.57 -7.95 4.10
C GLU A 261 21.52 -8.12 2.89
N LEU A 262 21.04 -7.88 1.66
CA LEU A 262 21.89 -7.89 0.47
C LEU A 262 22.96 -6.78 0.47
N ASP A 263 22.61 -5.59 0.97
CA ASP A 263 23.57 -4.49 1.14
C ASP A 263 24.64 -4.86 2.20
N GLU A 264 24.30 -5.55 3.29
CA GLU A 264 25.24 -6.05 4.30
C GLU A 264 26.18 -7.14 3.76
N GLU A 265 25.66 -8.10 2.99
CA GLU A 265 26.46 -9.12 2.30
C GLU A 265 27.44 -8.51 1.30
N ALA A 266 26.98 -7.48 0.59
CA ALA A 266 27.74 -6.77 -0.43
C ALA A 266 28.73 -5.75 0.16
N ALA A 267 28.51 -5.23 1.37
CA ALA A 267 29.36 -4.21 2.00
C ALA A 267 30.84 -4.63 2.10
N LYS A 268 31.09 -5.93 2.22
CA LYS A 268 32.44 -6.51 2.25
C LYS A 268 33.09 -6.67 0.86
N SER A 269 32.37 -6.40 -0.23
CA SER A 269 32.83 -6.57 -1.61
C SER A 269 33.41 -5.29 -2.21
N GLY A 270 34.51 -5.42 -2.96
CA GLY A 270 35.03 -4.32 -3.79
C GLY A 270 34.04 -3.87 -4.88
N ILE A 271 33.23 -4.80 -5.38
CA ILE A 271 32.21 -4.58 -6.44
C ILE A 271 31.11 -3.62 -5.95
N MET A 272 30.77 -3.67 -4.67
CA MET A 272 29.79 -2.76 -4.08
C MET A 272 30.30 -1.31 -4.07
N LYS A 273 31.61 -1.13 -3.80
CA LYS A 273 32.23 0.20 -3.77
C LYS A 273 32.36 0.82 -5.17
N THR A 274 32.62 0.01 -6.19
CA THR A 274 32.85 0.49 -7.56
C THR A 274 31.57 0.57 -8.40
N LEU A 275 30.69 -0.42 -8.25
CA LEU A 275 29.55 -0.63 -9.13
C LEU A 275 28.20 -0.49 -8.41
N GLY A 276 28.19 -0.57 -7.07
CA GLY A 276 26.95 -0.57 -6.29
C GLY A 276 26.06 -1.77 -6.59
N SER A 277 26.64 -2.92 -6.95
CA SER A 277 25.89 -4.15 -7.25
C SER A 277 25.99 -5.15 -6.12
N TRP A 278 24.94 -5.94 -5.92
CA TRP A 278 24.96 -7.10 -5.03
C TRP A 278 25.75 -8.26 -5.65
N LYS A 279 26.15 -9.22 -4.79
CA LYS A 279 26.89 -10.42 -5.20
C LYS A 279 25.99 -11.46 -5.87
N SER A 280 24.87 -11.77 -5.22
CA SER A 280 23.94 -12.83 -5.58
C SER A 280 22.87 -12.37 -6.57
N VAL A 281 22.29 -11.19 -6.33
CA VAL A 281 21.16 -10.66 -7.10
C VAL A 281 21.61 -9.60 -8.09
N LYS A 282 21.47 -9.89 -9.38
CA LYS A 282 21.94 -9.02 -10.47
C LYS A 282 20.83 -8.22 -11.15
N THR A 283 19.63 -8.77 -11.23
CA THR A 283 18.47 -8.14 -11.88
C THR A 283 17.32 -7.99 -10.90
N LEU A 284 16.33 -7.14 -11.25
CA LEU A 284 15.10 -7.02 -10.47
C LEU A 284 14.27 -8.31 -10.50
N ASP A 285 14.28 -9.04 -11.61
CA ASP A 285 13.56 -10.32 -11.71
C ASP A 285 14.12 -11.36 -10.74
N THR A 286 15.45 -11.51 -10.68
CA THR A 286 16.09 -12.38 -9.67
C THR A 286 15.82 -11.90 -8.25
N PHE A 287 15.74 -10.58 -8.02
CA PHE A 287 15.36 -10.07 -6.69
C PHE A 287 13.99 -10.58 -6.27
N TRP A 288 12.98 -10.49 -7.14
CA TRP A 288 11.62 -10.93 -6.84
C TRP A 288 11.47 -12.45 -6.78
N GLU A 289 12.25 -13.18 -7.58
CA GLU A 289 12.34 -14.64 -7.49
C GLU A 289 12.89 -15.07 -6.13
N VAL A 290 14.02 -14.49 -5.69
CA VAL A 290 14.62 -14.81 -4.39
C VAL A 290 13.71 -14.34 -3.24
N MET A 291 12.99 -13.23 -3.41
CA MET A 291 12.01 -12.74 -2.44
C MET A 291 10.91 -13.78 -2.14
N GLY A 292 10.56 -14.63 -3.11
CA GLY A 292 9.59 -15.72 -2.94
C GLY A 292 10.03 -16.80 -1.94
N PHE A 293 11.33 -16.99 -1.73
CA PHE A 293 11.87 -17.99 -0.80
C PHE A 293 12.03 -17.47 0.63
N ARG A 294 11.80 -16.18 0.85
CA ARG A 294 11.95 -15.54 2.16
C ARG A 294 10.81 -15.94 3.09
N GLN A 295 11.06 -15.94 4.40
CA GLN A 295 10.10 -16.34 5.43
C GLN A 295 8.74 -15.62 5.33
N GLU A 296 8.75 -14.37 4.86
CA GLU A 296 7.54 -13.56 4.69
C GLU A 296 6.68 -13.96 3.48
N CYS A 297 7.22 -14.77 2.56
CA CYS A 297 6.57 -15.22 1.31
C CYS A 297 6.59 -16.75 1.15
N SER A 298 7.14 -17.51 2.10
CA SER A 298 7.24 -18.96 2.06
C SER A 298 6.52 -19.63 3.24
N SER A 299 6.49 -20.97 3.27
CA SER A 299 5.87 -21.76 4.34
C SER A 299 4.39 -21.42 4.61
N GLY A 300 3.61 -21.21 3.54
CA GLY A 300 2.18 -20.91 3.62
C GLY A 300 1.86 -19.44 3.92
N ARG A 301 2.87 -18.59 4.08
CA ARG A 301 2.73 -17.13 4.14
C ARG A 301 2.83 -16.53 2.75
N MET A 302 2.14 -15.42 2.54
CA MET A 302 2.16 -14.70 1.27
C MET A 302 2.15 -13.19 1.52
N THR A 303 2.96 -12.46 0.76
CA THR A 303 2.97 -10.99 0.80
C THR A 303 2.74 -10.44 -0.60
N GLY A 304 1.73 -9.58 -0.76
CA GLY A 304 1.48 -8.88 -2.03
C GLY A 304 2.05 -7.46 -2.00
N PHE A 305 2.80 -7.08 -3.01
CA PHE A 305 3.30 -5.72 -3.19
C PHE A 305 2.46 -5.01 -4.25
N ILE A 306 1.93 -3.84 -3.90
CA ILE A 306 1.00 -3.09 -4.74
C ILE A 306 1.54 -1.68 -4.97
N TRP A 307 1.45 -1.22 -6.22
CA TRP A 307 1.74 0.15 -6.59
C TRP A 307 0.65 0.73 -7.48
N ILE A 308 0.24 1.97 -7.23
CA ILE A 308 -0.57 2.76 -8.17
C ILE A 308 0.27 3.94 -8.62
N VAL A 309 0.52 4.03 -9.92
CA VAL A 309 1.36 5.07 -10.51
C VAL A 309 0.48 6.03 -11.29
N PHE A 310 0.51 7.31 -10.89
CA PHE A 310 -0.11 8.41 -11.59
C PHE A 310 0.97 9.17 -12.35
N ASP A 311 0.98 9.02 -13.68
CA ASP A 311 1.86 9.79 -14.53
C ASP A 311 1.16 11.05 -15.04
N ASP A 312 1.76 12.20 -14.74
CA ASP A 312 1.35 13.53 -15.25
C ASP A 312 1.87 13.80 -16.67
N GLN A 313 2.78 12.97 -17.17
CA GLN A 313 3.28 13.05 -18.55
C GLN A 313 2.59 12.00 -19.40
N PRO A 314 1.96 12.36 -20.53
CA PRO A 314 1.43 11.38 -21.45
C PRO A 314 2.59 10.50 -21.92
N SER A 315 2.44 9.20 -21.72
CA SER A 315 3.37 8.21 -22.26
C SER A 315 3.46 8.41 -23.77
N GLY A 316 4.59 8.93 -24.25
CA GLY A 316 5.00 8.74 -25.64
C GLY A 316 5.00 7.24 -25.90
N THR A 317 4.14 6.83 -26.83
CA THR A 317 3.85 5.46 -27.20
C THR A 317 5.13 4.71 -27.58
N ASP A 318 5.45 3.64 -26.84
CA ASP A 318 6.13 2.48 -27.43
C ASP A 318 5.13 1.87 -28.43
N SER A 319 5.10 2.41 -29.65
CA SER A 319 4.35 1.84 -30.76
C SER A 319 5.28 1.69 -31.95
N VAL A 320 5.39 0.45 -32.39
CA VAL A 320 6.08 -0.01 -33.58
C VAL A 320 5.57 0.78 -34.79
N ALA A 321 6.37 1.71 -35.29
CA ALA A 321 6.13 2.36 -36.57
C ALA A 321 6.98 1.66 -37.64
N ASN A 322 6.31 0.80 -38.40
CA ASN A 322 6.72 0.34 -39.73
C ASN A 322 5.92 1.16 -40.78
N ALA A 323 6.53 1.30 -41.96
CA ALA A 323 6.14 2.06 -43.17
C ALA A 323 6.51 3.56 -43.15
N ASP A 324 7.07 4.18 -44.18
CA ASP A 324 7.80 3.77 -45.39
C ASP A 324 8.52 5.04 -45.93
N ALA A 325 9.50 4.88 -46.82
CA ALA A 325 10.48 5.87 -47.30
C ALA A 325 9.91 7.21 -47.86
N THR A 326 10.55 8.38 -47.74
CA THR A 326 11.74 8.83 -48.51
C THR A 326 12.12 10.25 -48.06
N ALA A 327 13.41 10.50 -47.77
CA ALA A 327 14.14 11.80 -47.86
C ALA A 327 15.40 11.72 -46.98
N GLU A 328 16.58 11.86 -47.61
CA GLU A 328 17.89 11.78 -46.97
C GLU A 328 18.16 12.97 -46.04
N ALA A 329 18.49 12.66 -44.78
CA ALA A 329 19.22 13.55 -43.86
C ALA A 329 20.14 12.68 -42.98
N PRO A 330 21.35 13.15 -42.61
CA PRO A 330 22.36 12.32 -41.94
C PRO A 330 21.92 11.92 -40.53
N GLN A 331 21.79 10.61 -40.31
CA GLN A 331 21.38 10.02 -39.04
C GLN A 331 22.58 9.90 -38.07
N THR A 332 22.43 10.45 -36.86
CA THR A 332 23.22 10.09 -35.67
C THR A 332 22.97 8.62 -35.28
N PRO A 333 23.96 7.89 -34.74
CA PRO A 333 23.86 6.44 -34.57
C PRO A 333 22.69 6.04 -33.65
N ARG A 334 21.90 5.11 -34.18
CA ARG A 334 20.68 4.53 -33.60
C ARG A 334 21.03 3.65 -32.39
N LYS A 335 20.22 3.79 -31.34
CA LYS A 335 20.20 3.08 -30.06
C LYS A 335 20.34 1.55 -30.23
N GLN A 336 21.52 0.99 -29.95
CA GLN A 336 21.64 -0.44 -29.65
C GLN A 336 21.09 -0.66 -28.24
N LYS A 337 19.84 -1.15 -28.13
CA LYS A 337 19.35 -1.73 -26.88
C LYS A 337 20.20 -2.97 -26.60
N MET A 338 21.13 -2.85 -25.65
CA MET A 338 21.88 -3.98 -25.11
C MET A 338 20.90 -5.02 -24.50
N PRO A 339 21.27 -6.32 -24.47
CA PRO A 339 20.46 -7.35 -23.86
C PRO A 339 20.17 -7.04 -22.38
N ARG A 340 18.95 -7.34 -21.92
CA ARG A 340 18.45 -7.05 -20.56
C ARG A 340 19.18 -7.80 -19.43
N ASP A 341 20.10 -8.70 -19.76
CA ASP A 341 20.63 -9.71 -18.83
C ASP A 341 22.11 -9.53 -18.44
N ALA A 342 22.79 -8.46 -18.88
CA ALA A 342 24.19 -8.22 -18.55
C ALA A 342 24.36 -6.91 -17.78
N ILE A 343 24.69 -6.98 -16.49
CA ILE A 343 25.28 -5.83 -15.79
C ILE A 343 26.61 -5.51 -16.47
N PRO A 344 26.81 -4.31 -17.02
CA PRO A 344 28.10 -3.94 -17.59
C PRO A 344 29.14 -3.79 -16.47
N ASN A 345 30.39 -4.20 -16.73
CA ASN A 345 31.51 -4.06 -15.80
C ASN A 345 31.96 -2.60 -15.56
N THR A 346 31.14 -1.62 -15.95
CA THR A 346 31.46 -0.19 -15.95
C THR A 346 30.45 0.59 -15.12
N THR A 347 30.91 1.53 -14.30
CA THR A 347 30.07 2.40 -13.46
C THR A 347 28.96 3.10 -14.26
N PRO A 348 27.73 3.23 -13.72
CA PRO A 348 26.65 3.98 -14.35
C PRO A 348 27.09 5.38 -14.79
N LYS A 349 26.93 5.68 -16.07
CA LYS A 349 27.23 7.01 -16.63
C LYS A 349 25.94 7.80 -16.76
N LYS A 350 26.01 9.09 -16.41
CA LYS A 350 24.88 10.01 -16.56
C LYS A 350 24.73 10.36 -18.04
N LEU A 351 23.57 10.03 -18.60
CA LEU A 351 23.19 10.27 -20.00
C LEU A 351 23.24 11.75 -20.38
N PHE A 352 22.87 12.61 -19.43
CA PHE A 352 22.93 14.05 -19.59
C PHE A 352 23.95 14.59 -18.60
N PRO A 353 25.13 15.03 -19.06
CA PRO A 353 26.06 15.72 -18.17
C PRO A 353 25.32 16.93 -17.60
N SER A 354 25.17 16.94 -16.26
CA SER A 354 24.77 18.15 -15.55
C SER A 354 25.69 19.26 -16.05
N LYS A 355 25.11 20.38 -16.47
CA LYS A 355 25.81 21.59 -16.91
C LYS A 355 26.75 22.03 -15.78
N ARG A 356 27.93 21.41 -15.71
CA ARG A 356 29.06 21.83 -14.89
C ARG A 356 29.77 22.88 -15.70
N GLU A 357 29.89 24.02 -15.04
CA GLU A 357 30.86 25.08 -15.27
C GLU A 357 32.08 24.56 -16.03
N SER A 358 32.36 25.23 -17.15
CA SER A 358 33.49 25.00 -18.04
C SER A 358 34.80 24.79 -17.27
N SER A 359 35.27 23.54 -17.26
CA SER A 359 36.68 23.23 -17.12
C SER A 359 37.10 22.37 -18.30
N THR A 360 37.32 23.02 -19.44
CA THR A 360 38.03 22.47 -20.59
C THR A 360 39.48 22.24 -20.17
N GLY A 361 39.90 20.98 -20.14
CA GLY A 361 41.30 20.58 -20.12
C GLY A 361 41.70 20.13 -21.52
N ALA A 362 42.38 21.01 -22.26
CA ALA A 362 43.25 20.66 -23.37
C ALA A 362 44.37 21.70 -23.42
N SER A 363 45.55 21.32 -22.93
CA SER A 363 46.77 22.13 -23.06
C SER A 363 47.39 21.88 -24.44
N PRO A 364 48.02 22.90 -25.03
CA PRO A 364 49.39 22.75 -25.47
C PRO A 364 50.32 23.72 -24.71
N ALA A 365 51.57 23.29 -24.61
CA ALA A 365 52.65 23.87 -23.81
C ALA A 365 53.12 25.26 -24.30
N ILE A 366 53.73 26.05 -23.39
CA ILE A 366 54.80 27.11 -23.50
C ILE A 366 54.76 27.97 -22.20
N PRO A 367 55.88 28.52 -21.66
CA PRO A 367 56.47 28.08 -20.40
C PRO A 367 56.22 29.02 -19.21
N LYS A 368 56.66 28.50 -18.05
CA LYS A 368 56.72 29.06 -16.71
C LYS A 368 56.94 30.58 -16.65
N ASP A 369 55.98 31.29 -16.07
CA ASP A 369 56.25 32.52 -15.32
C ASP A 369 55.59 32.45 -13.94
N VAL A 370 56.39 32.71 -12.92
CA VAL A 370 56.07 32.50 -11.50
C VAL A 370 55.40 33.76 -10.97
N GLN A 371 54.07 33.79 -11.00
CA GLN A 371 53.31 34.76 -10.20
C GLN A 371 52.58 34.08 -9.04
N LYS A 372 53.18 34.24 -7.86
CA LYS A 372 52.63 33.85 -6.56
C LYS A 372 51.28 34.55 -6.33
N ARG A 373 50.18 33.82 -6.47
CA ARG A 373 48.86 34.27 -5.99
C ARG A 373 48.87 34.34 -4.46
N HIS A 374 48.85 35.56 -3.92
CA HIS A 374 48.67 35.83 -2.50
C HIS A 374 47.34 35.23 -1.99
N LYS A 375 47.41 34.18 -1.16
CA LYS A 375 46.29 33.76 -0.31
C LYS A 375 45.93 34.92 0.64
N LYS A 376 44.76 35.53 0.47
CA LYS A 376 44.23 36.50 1.43
C LYS A 376 44.11 35.82 2.81
N LYS A 377 44.98 36.19 3.75
CA LYS A 377 44.88 35.78 5.16
C LYS A 377 43.53 36.26 5.70
N LYS A 378 42.76 35.38 6.34
CA LYS A 378 41.52 35.75 7.04
C LYS A 378 41.86 36.84 8.07
N LYS A 379 41.15 37.98 8.01
CA LYS A 379 41.32 39.05 8.99
C LYS A 379 40.94 38.51 10.37
N LYS A 380 41.83 38.63 11.36
CA LYS A 380 41.50 38.34 12.76
C LYS A 380 40.47 39.39 13.20
N LEU A 381 39.26 38.94 13.53
CA LEU A 381 38.23 39.79 14.12
C LEU A 381 38.76 40.29 15.46
N THR A 382 39.11 41.57 15.51
CA THR A 382 39.57 42.25 16.72
C THR A 382 38.54 43.31 17.04
N GLY A 383 37.93 43.19 18.22
CA GLY A 383 36.83 44.03 18.68
C GLY A 383 36.23 43.45 19.96
N LYS A 384 35.59 44.30 20.78
CA LYS A 384 34.88 43.88 21.99
C LYS A 384 33.78 42.90 21.59
N ILE A 385 33.86 41.66 22.06
CA ILE A 385 32.84 40.64 21.81
C ILE A 385 31.61 41.07 22.59
N GLU A 386 30.57 41.57 21.92
CA GLU A 386 29.26 41.74 22.53
C GLU A 386 28.66 40.34 22.72
N PRO A 387 28.55 39.83 23.97
CA PRO A 387 27.94 38.54 24.19
C PRO A 387 26.47 38.64 23.78
N ARG A 388 26.09 37.87 22.75
CA ARG A 388 24.69 37.74 22.41
C ARG A 388 23.98 37.13 23.63
N PRO A 389 22.90 37.73 24.14
CA PRO A 389 22.19 37.16 25.28
C PRO A 389 21.80 35.71 24.91
N PRO A 390 22.01 34.74 25.82
CA PRO A 390 21.60 33.37 25.55
C PRO A 390 20.12 33.40 25.22
N ARG A 391 19.76 32.86 24.05
CA ARG A 391 18.37 32.75 23.64
C ARG A 391 17.72 31.72 24.55
N ILE A 392 17.23 32.15 25.71
CA ILE A 392 16.53 31.32 26.68
C ILE A 392 15.35 30.71 25.92
N LYS A 393 15.37 29.39 25.74
CA LYS A 393 14.30 28.62 25.08
C LYS A 393 13.10 28.49 26.02
N THR A 394 12.61 29.60 26.58
CA THR A 394 11.50 29.61 27.55
C THR A 394 10.16 29.30 26.90
N LYS A 395 10.05 29.45 25.58
CA LYS A 395 8.92 28.96 24.79
C LYS A 395 9.46 28.20 23.59
N ARG A 396 9.22 26.89 23.51
CA ARG A 396 9.21 26.19 22.23
C ARG A 396 8.12 26.88 21.40
N ARG A 397 8.47 27.89 20.61
CA ARG A 397 7.53 28.43 19.63
C ARG A 397 7.19 27.27 18.70
N ASN A 398 5.90 27.00 18.51
CA ASN A 398 5.42 25.93 17.64
C ASN A 398 5.65 26.33 16.18
N TYR A 399 6.90 26.27 15.73
CA TYR A 399 7.33 26.49 14.34
C TYR A 399 6.79 25.43 13.36
N LEU A 400 5.99 24.48 13.84
CA LEU A 400 5.39 23.41 13.03
C LEU A 400 4.57 24.00 11.87
N LEU A 401 3.83 25.07 12.14
CA LEU A 401 2.96 25.75 11.16
C LEU A 401 3.68 26.82 10.34
N GLU A 402 4.88 27.26 10.74
CA GLU A 402 5.67 28.28 10.03
C GLU A 402 6.39 27.72 8.78
N ARG A 403 6.26 26.43 8.49
CA ARG A 403 6.84 25.82 7.30
C ARG A 403 6.10 26.28 6.03
N PRO A 404 6.83 26.55 4.94
CA PRO A 404 6.22 27.02 3.70
C PRO A 404 5.25 25.96 3.16
N SER A 405 4.08 26.39 2.70
CA SER A 405 3.06 25.51 2.11
C SER A 405 3.51 24.89 0.78
N SER A 406 4.43 25.51 0.06
CA SER A 406 5.00 24.97 -1.18
C SER A 406 6.52 25.14 -1.21
N SER A 407 7.22 24.08 -1.56
CA SER A 407 8.65 24.04 -1.81
C SER A 407 8.91 23.30 -3.12
N LYS A 408 10.14 23.39 -3.64
CA LYS A 408 10.59 22.53 -4.76
C LYS A 408 10.37 21.04 -4.46
N TYR A 409 10.44 20.65 -3.19
CA TYR A 409 10.42 19.24 -2.78
C TYR A 409 9.07 18.74 -2.30
N TYR A 410 8.18 19.61 -1.81
CA TYR A 410 6.91 19.19 -1.24
C TYR A 410 5.84 20.26 -1.42
N TYR A 411 4.58 19.82 -1.43
CA TYR A 411 3.40 20.68 -1.38
C TYR A 411 2.57 20.26 -0.16
N TRP A 412 2.41 21.18 0.78
CA TRP A 412 1.80 20.97 2.09
C TRP A 412 0.61 21.90 2.28
N SER A 413 -0.46 21.61 1.54
CA SER A 413 -1.73 22.35 1.60
C SER A 413 -2.35 22.26 3.00
N PRO A 414 -3.01 23.33 3.51
CA PRO A 414 -3.76 23.28 4.77
C PRO A 414 -4.86 22.22 4.78
N GLU A 415 -5.55 22.02 3.66
CA GLU A 415 -6.69 21.10 3.52
C GLU A 415 -6.32 19.61 3.62
N GLY A 416 -5.07 19.25 3.32
CA GLY A 416 -4.57 17.89 3.49
C GLY A 416 -3.88 17.65 4.83
N ARG A 417 -3.86 18.64 5.74
CA ARG A 417 -3.28 18.46 7.09
C ARG A 417 -4.28 17.74 7.97
N GLY A 418 -3.74 17.03 8.96
CA GLY A 418 -4.54 16.54 10.07
C GLY A 418 -5.12 17.68 10.88
N GLU A 419 -6.21 17.37 11.58
CA GLU A 419 -6.83 18.27 12.55
C GLU A 419 -5.84 18.61 13.67
N VAL A 420 -5.06 17.62 14.10
CA VAL A 420 -3.95 17.80 15.03
C VAL A 420 -2.62 17.64 14.30
N ILE A 421 -1.78 18.66 14.41
CA ILE A 421 -0.42 18.67 13.86
C ILE A 421 0.57 18.57 15.02
N VAL A 422 1.37 17.51 15.03
CA VAL A 422 2.34 17.22 16.09
C VAL A 422 3.76 17.16 15.55
N ASP A 423 4.74 17.34 16.43
CA ASP A 423 6.14 17.09 16.08
C ASP A 423 6.42 15.58 16.01
N GLU A 424 7.55 15.19 15.42
CA GLU A 424 7.90 13.78 15.23
C GLU A 424 8.05 13.00 16.56
N GLY A 425 8.59 13.65 17.60
CA GLY A 425 8.69 13.04 18.93
C GLY A 425 7.34 12.79 19.59
N ASP A 426 6.42 13.76 19.48
CA ASP A 426 5.07 13.63 20.01
C ASP A 426 4.24 12.60 19.23
N TYR A 427 4.38 12.56 17.90
CA TYR A 427 3.78 11.52 17.06
C TYR A 427 4.20 10.14 17.53
N LYS A 428 5.51 9.92 17.72
CA LYS A 428 6.04 8.63 18.17
C LYS A 428 5.45 8.25 19.54
N ARG A 429 5.36 9.20 20.47
CA ARG A 429 4.77 8.99 21.80
C ARG A 429 3.28 8.63 21.74
N ILE A 430 2.50 9.31 20.89
CA ILE A 430 1.07 9.03 20.68
C ILE A 430 0.86 7.63 20.08
N MET A 431 1.70 7.26 19.10
CA MET A 431 1.64 5.94 18.48
C MET A 431 2.12 4.83 19.42
N GLU A 432 3.20 5.06 20.18
CA GLU A 432 3.66 4.14 21.20
C GLU A 432 2.61 3.93 22.29
N LEU A 433 1.91 4.99 22.72
CA LEU A 433 0.79 4.86 23.64
C LEU A 433 -0.25 3.90 23.07
N LEU A 434 -0.68 4.07 21.82
CA LEU A 434 -1.67 3.19 21.19
C LEU A 434 -1.26 1.71 21.23
N LEU A 435 0.02 1.43 20.98
CA LEU A 435 0.58 0.08 21.00
C LEU A 435 0.74 -0.54 22.40
N HIS A 436 0.58 0.25 23.48
CA HIS A 436 0.60 -0.25 24.86
C HIS A 436 -0.80 -0.35 25.49
N LEU A 437 -1.86 0.01 24.75
CA LEU A 437 -3.24 -0.08 25.20
C LEU A 437 -3.83 -1.48 24.97
N ASP A 438 -4.96 -1.76 25.64
CA ASP A 438 -5.67 -3.04 25.54
C ASP A 438 -7.05 -2.84 24.92
N PHE A 439 -7.33 -3.61 23.86
CA PHE A 439 -8.59 -3.62 23.11
C PHE A 439 -9.29 -4.99 23.15
N ALA A 440 -9.02 -5.82 24.17
CA ALA A 440 -9.64 -7.15 24.28
C ALA A 440 -11.14 -7.14 24.62
N THR A 441 -11.58 -6.25 25.52
CA THR A 441 -12.98 -6.13 25.95
C THR A 441 -13.51 -4.72 25.70
N LEU A 442 -14.83 -4.58 25.55
CA LEU A 442 -15.46 -3.30 25.20
C LEU A 442 -15.12 -2.19 26.22
N ASP A 443 -15.13 -2.51 27.52
CA ASP A 443 -14.82 -1.53 28.57
C ASP A 443 -13.36 -1.07 28.52
N LYS A 444 -12.43 -2.01 28.32
CA LYS A 444 -11.02 -1.69 28.15
C LYS A 444 -10.79 -0.90 26.87
N ALA A 445 -11.42 -1.30 25.77
CA ALA A 445 -11.32 -0.61 24.50
C ALA A 445 -11.87 0.82 24.59
N ALA A 446 -12.98 1.05 25.30
CA ALA A 446 -13.53 2.38 25.53
C ALA A 446 -12.59 3.25 26.39
N GLY A 447 -12.05 2.69 27.49
CA GLY A 447 -11.08 3.40 28.33
C GLY A 447 -9.78 3.72 27.59
N SER A 448 -9.26 2.76 26.84
CA SER A 448 -8.09 2.90 25.95
C SER A 448 -8.34 3.95 24.87
N SER A 449 -9.51 3.92 24.22
CA SER A 449 -9.89 4.88 23.17
C SER A 449 -9.93 6.29 23.72
N ARG A 450 -10.57 6.50 24.87
CA ARG A 450 -10.60 7.81 25.55
C ARG A 450 -9.19 8.29 25.87
N ARG A 451 -8.37 7.44 26.51
CA ARG A 451 -6.99 7.77 26.88
C ARG A 451 -6.15 8.16 25.66
N TRP A 452 -6.30 7.45 24.54
CA TRP A 452 -5.59 7.78 23.31
C TRP A 452 -6.08 9.08 22.69
N ILE A 453 -7.40 9.30 22.61
CA ILE A 453 -8.01 10.53 22.07
C ILE A 453 -7.57 11.75 22.90
N ASP A 454 -7.57 11.64 24.23
CA ASP A 454 -7.17 12.73 25.13
C ASP A 454 -5.69 13.11 24.94
N GLU A 455 -4.81 12.11 24.82
CA GLU A 455 -3.38 12.32 24.60
C GLU A 455 -3.10 12.91 23.23
N ALA A 456 -3.70 12.35 22.18
CA ALA A 456 -3.54 12.82 20.82
C ALA A 456 -4.13 14.22 20.62
N GLY A 457 -5.20 14.56 21.35
CA GLY A 457 -5.81 15.90 21.36
C GLY A 457 -5.09 16.92 22.23
N MET A 458 -4.01 16.53 22.92
CA MET A 458 -3.33 17.35 23.93
C MET A 458 -4.30 17.94 24.97
N GLY A 459 -5.30 17.14 25.38
CA GLY A 459 -6.33 17.52 26.35
C GLY A 459 -7.47 18.39 25.80
N ARG A 460 -7.57 18.58 24.48
CA ARG A 460 -8.72 19.24 23.83
C ARG A 460 -9.64 18.20 23.22
N GLU A 461 -10.94 18.49 23.18
CA GLU A 461 -11.86 17.73 22.34
C GLU A 461 -11.61 18.04 20.86
N TRP A 462 -11.50 16.99 20.06
CA TRP A 462 -11.20 17.05 18.64
C TRP A 462 -11.83 15.84 17.93
N GLY A 463 -11.75 15.83 16.61
CA GLY A 463 -12.26 14.77 15.76
C GLY A 463 -13.50 15.21 14.99
N LEU A 464 -13.48 14.92 13.69
CA LEU A 464 -14.54 15.25 12.76
C LEU A 464 -15.71 14.25 12.87
N GLU A 465 -16.88 14.74 13.28
CA GLU A 465 -18.10 13.94 13.31
C GLU A 465 -18.83 13.95 11.95
N VAL A 466 -19.11 12.75 11.44
CA VAL A 466 -19.75 12.51 10.15
C VAL A 466 -20.83 11.45 10.28
N THR A 467 -22.06 11.82 9.93
CA THR A 467 -23.19 10.90 9.74
C THR A 467 -23.23 10.47 8.28
N GLY A 468 -23.31 9.17 8.01
CA GLY A 468 -23.39 8.65 6.65
C GLY A 468 -24.73 8.95 5.97
N SER A 469 -24.73 8.96 4.64
CA SER A 469 -25.93 9.13 3.80
C SER A 469 -26.10 8.03 2.76
N LYS A 470 -25.29 6.96 2.83
CA LYS A 470 -25.37 5.87 1.86
C LYS A 470 -26.51 4.94 2.24
N GLN A 471 -27.58 4.99 1.44
CA GLN A 471 -28.67 4.04 1.54
C GLN A 471 -28.17 2.63 1.22
N PRO A 472 -28.53 1.61 2.02
CA PRO A 472 -28.31 0.23 1.64
C PRO A 472 -29.08 -0.03 0.35
N LEU A 473 -28.43 -0.63 -0.66
CA LEU A 473 -29.09 -1.08 -1.88
C LEU A 473 -30.25 -2.00 -1.47
N GLN A 474 -31.48 -1.50 -1.56
CA GLN A 474 -32.66 -2.31 -1.35
C GLN A 474 -32.75 -3.27 -2.53
N CYS A 475 -32.63 -4.58 -2.27
CA CYS A 475 -33.27 -5.55 -3.14
C CYS A 475 -34.77 -5.35 -2.98
N THR A 476 -35.42 -4.74 -3.96
CA THR A 476 -36.88 -4.76 -4.07
C THR A 476 -37.34 -6.22 -4.16
N GLN A 477 -37.74 -6.78 -3.02
CA GLN A 477 -38.70 -7.88 -3.01
C GLN A 477 -40.06 -7.24 -3.29
N ASN A 478 -40.43 -7.13 -4.56
CA ASN A 478 -41.81 -6.82 -4.90
C ASN A 478 -42.65 -8.07 -4.64
N GLY A 479 -43.47 -8.00 -3.60
CA GLY A 479 -44.59 -8.91 -3.43
C GLY A 479 -45.62 -8.71 -4.53
N ASP A 480 -46.02 -9.84 -5.12
CA ASP A 480 -47.29 -10.18 -5.76
C ASP A 480 -48.06 -9.09 -6.52
N THR A 481 -47.96 -9.15 -7.84
CA THR A 481 -49.14 -9.14 -8.72
C THR A 481 -48.92 -10.08 -9.92
N VAL A 482 -50.00 -10.78 -10.25
CA VAL A 482 -50.13 -11.93 -11.13
C VAL A 482 -49.86 -11.59 -12.60
N GLY A 483 -49.10 -12.45 -13.30
CA GLY A 483 -49.27 -12.67 -14.75
C GLY A 483 -48.02 -12.61 -15.65
N SER A 484 -47.54 -13.79 -16.03
CA SER A 484 -46.87 -14.14 -17.31
C SER A 484 -45.32 -14.27 -17.37
N ALA A 485 -44.95 -15.52 -17.70
CA ALA A 485 -43.75 -16.06 -18.37
C ALA A 485 -42.36 -16.01 -17.68
N PRO A 486 -41.81 -17.17 -17.25
CA PRO A 486 -40.44 -17.28 -16.75
C PRO A 486 -39.43 -17.39 -17.90
N VAL A 487 -38.47 -16.47 -17.95
CA VAL A 487 -37.27 -16.58 -18.80
C VAL A 487 -36.31 -17.59 -18.18
N ASN A 488 -36.02 -18.64 -18.94
CA ASN A 488 -35.30 -19.84 -18.55
C ASN A 488 -33.78 -19.56 -18.44
N ASN A 489 -33.22 -19.50 -17.22
CA ASN A 489 -31.78 -19.39 -16.98
C ASN A 489 -31.18 -20.79 -16.74
N LEU A 490 -30.79 -21.46 -17.82
CA LEU A 490 -30.11 -22.75 -17.81
C LEU A 490 -28.62 -22.60 -17.51
N SER A 491 -28.24 -22.52 -16.23
CA SER A 491 -26.84 -22.70 -15.83
C SER A 491 -26.71 -23.21 -14.39
N GLY A 492 -27.34 -24.35 -14.10
CA GLY A 492 -27.24 -25.01 -12.80
C GLY A 492 -27.72 -26.46 -12.83
N LEU A 493 -26.97 -27.36 -13.47
CA LEU A 493 -27.23 -28.78 -13.38
C LEU A 493 -25.94 -29.59 -13.23
N ILE A 494 -25.39 -29.65 -12.01
CA ILE A 494 -24.58 -30.79 -11.55
C ILE A 494 -25.04 -31.15 -10.13
N LYS A 495 -26.04 -32.04 -10.04
CA LYS A 495 -26.50 -32.64 -8.79
C LYS A 495 -25.80 -34.00 -8.64
N ARG A 496 -24.98 -34.16 -7.60
CA ARG A 496 -24.37 -35.44 -7.24
C ARG A 496 -25.45 -36.40 -6.74
N LYS A 497 -25.45 -37.62 -7.30
CA LYS A 497 -26.35 -38.73 -7.01
C LYS A 497 -25.87 -39.47 -5.75
N ARG A 498 -26.71 -39.51 -4.70
CA ARG A 498 -26.75 -40.62 -3.73
C ARG A 498 -28.00 -41.43 -4.05
N ALA A 499 -27.83 -42.75 -4.16
CA ALA A 499 -28.90 -43.70 -4.37
C ALA A 499 -29.29 -44.27 -2.99
N ASP A 500 -30.56 -44.13 -2.63
CA ASP A 500 -31.23 -45.03 -1.69
C ASP A 500 -32.32 -45.75 -2.47
N VAL A 501 -32.32 -47.08 -2.36
CA VAL A 501 -33.29 -47.99 -2.97
C VAL A 501 -34.40 -48.23 -1.95
N THR A 502 -35.62 -47.94 -2.39
CA THR A 502 -36.90 -48.21 -1.74
C THR A 502 -37.34 -49.66 -1.91
N GLY A 503 -38.11 -50.15 -0.94
CA GLY A 503 -39.09 -51.25 -1.08
C GLY A 503 -39.48 -51.75 0.32
N SER A 504 -40.58 -51.24 0.91
CA SER A 504 -41.94 -51.84 0.87
C SER A 504 -42.01 -53.12 1.74
N GLU A 505 -42.94 -53.37 2.64
CA GLU A 505 -44.30 -52.89 2.87
C GLU A 505 -44.80 -53.41 4.25
N ALA A 506 -45.85 -52.79 4.77
CA ALA A 506 -46.95 -53.39 5.55
C ALA A 506 -46.73 -54.00 6.97
N ASP A 507 -47.28 -53.26 7.94
CA ASP A 507 -48.38 -53.65 8.85
C ASP A 507 -48.12 -54.15 10.29
N SER A 508 -49.01 -53.66 11.16
CA SER A 508 -49.50 -54.21 12.44
C SER A 508 -48.70 -54.06 13.76
N ARG A 509 -49.29 -53.22 14.63
CA ARG A 509 -49.66 -53.43 16.04
C ARG A 509 -48.68 -54.15 17.01
N GLY A 510 -48.39 -53.44 18.11
CA GLY A 510 -48.61 -54.02 19.44
C GLY A 510 -47.42 -54.02 20.40
N GLY A 511 -47.58 -53.30 21.52
CA GLY A 511 -47.35 -53.86 22.85
C GLY A 511 -45.92 -54.03 23.35
N GLY A 512 -45.44 -53.01 24.08
CA GLY A 512 -45.08 -53.16 25.50
C GLY A 512 -43.79 -53.89 25.91
N THR A 513 -43.12 -53.25 26.88
CA THR A 513 -42.69 -53.82 28.18
C THR A 513 -41.18 -53.98 28.43
N ARG A 514 -40.72 -53.22 29.45
CA ARG A 514 -39.68 -53.49 30.49
C ARG A 514 -38.19 -53.61 30.06
N VAL A 515 -37.28 -52.78 30.59
CA VAL A 515 -36.65 -52.72 31.95
C VAL A 515 -35.56 -53.77 32.18
N GLY A 516 -34.38 -53.30 32.62
CA GLY A 516 -33.22 -54.05 33.15
C GLY A 516 -31.94 -53.62 32.43
N ASP A 517 -31.15 -52.65 32.91
CA ASP A 517 -30.23 -52.63 34.07
C ASP A 517 -29.13 -53.72 34.07
N GLY A 518 -27.88 -53.28 34.31
CA GLY A 518 -26.81 -54.12 34.84
C GLY A 518 -25.50 -54.24 34.04
N GLY A 519 -24.56 -53.29 34.26
CA GLY A 519 -23.09 -53.46 34.42
C GLY A 519 -22.24 -54.10 33.29
N LYS A 520 -20.91 -54.11 33.28
CA LYS A 520 -19.78 -53.44 33.95
C LYS A 520 -18.50 -54.03 33.29
N HIS A 521 -17.39 -53.26 33.18
CA HIS A 521 -16.00 -53.72 32.92
C HIS A 521 -15.68 -54.35 31.52
N ASP A 522 -14.46 -54.32 30.96
CA ASP A 522 -13.24 -53.50 31.07
C ASP A 522 -12.31 -53.93 29.91
N SER A 523 -11.35 -53.06 29.56
CA SER A 523 -10.01 -53.37 29.00
C SER A 523 -9.79 -54.00 27.60
N CYS A 524 -9.16 -53.17 26.75
CA CYS A 524 -7.84 -53.34 26.10
C CYS A 524 -7.61 -54.17 24.81
N ALA A 525 -6.99 -53.47 23.85
CA ALA A 525 -6.02 -53.88 22.82
C ALA A 525 -6.48 -54.62 21.53
N GLN A 526 -6.38 -53.97 20.37
CA GLN A 526 -5.32 -54.15 19.36
C GLN A 526 -5.66 -53.50 17.99
N GLU A 527 -4.59 -53.29 17.22
CA GLU A 527 -4.36 -52.45 16.04
C GLU A 527 -5.12 -52.80 14.73
N PRO A 528 -5.13 -51.87 13.73
CA PRO A 528 -5.92 -52.01 12.51
C PRO A 528 -5.21 -52.77 11.37
N VAL A 529 -5.96 -53.63 10.68
CA VAL A 529 -5.51 -54.36 9.48
C VAL A 529 -5.74 -53.53 8.22
N VAL A 530 -4.65 -53.32 7.48
CA VAL A 530 -4.55 -52.69 6.16
C VAL A 530 -4.86 -53.72 5.07
N ASN A 531 -5.84 -53.46 4.20
CA ASN A 531 -6.12 -54.28 3.02
C ASN A 531 -5.42 -53.72 1.78
N THR A 532 -4.45 -54.49 1.28
CA THR A 532 -3.69 -54.28 0.05
C THR A 532 -4.46 -54.74 -1.19
N LEU A 533 -4.31 -53.96 -2.26
CA LEU A 533 -4.84 -54.17 -3.61
C LEU A 533 -4.28 -55.45 -4.26
N ASN A 534 -5.16 -56.29 -4.81
CA ASN A 534 -4.76 -57.39 -5.69
C ASN A 534 -5.19 -57.10 -7.13
N SER A 535 -4.19 -57.12 -8.00
CA SER A 535 -4.23 -57.06 -9.46
C SER A 535 -4.73 -58.38 -10.06
N GLY A 536 -5.65 -58.32 -11.02
CA GLY A 536 -6.09 -59.49 -11.78
C GLY A 536 -6.71 -59.07 -13.11
N LEU A 537 -5.94 -59.26 -14.18
CA LEU A 537 -6.18 -58.85 -15.56
C LEU A 537 -7.05 -59.88 -16.32
N VAL A 538 -7.56 -59.45 -17.49
CA VAL A 538 -8.04 -60.23 -18.66
C VAL A 538 -9.56 -60.43 -18.79
N ARG A 539 -10.15 -59.65 -19.71
CA ARG A 539 -11.38 -59.96 -20.44
C ARG A 539 -11.04 -60.63 -21.78
N LYS A 540 -11.63 -61.78 -22.07
CA LYS A 540 -11.90 -62.25 -23.45
C LYS A 540 -13.41 -62.38 -23.64
N LYS A 541 -13.89 -61.89 -24.79
CA LYS A 541 -15.29 -61.92 -25.24
C LYS A 541 -15.75 -63.34 -25.59
N PRO A 542 -17.05 -63.67 -25.47
CA PRO A 542 -17.59 -64.93 -25.95
C PRO A 542 -17.98 -64.87 -27.44
N LYS A 543 -17.95 -66.04 -28.09
CA LYS A 543 -18.75 -66.37 -29.27
C LYS A 543 -19.66 -67.53 -28.87
N THR A 544 -20.94 -67.35 -29.16
CA THR A 544 -22.09 -68.29 -29.05
C THR A 544 -22.51 -68.74 -27.67
#